data_AF-A0A6C0LZG4-F1
#
_entry.id   AF-A0A6C0LZG4-F1
#
_cell.length_a   1.000
_cell.length_b   1.000
_cell.length_c   1.000
_cell.angle_alpha   90.00
_cell.angle_beta   90.00
_cell.angle_gamma   90.00
#
_symmetry.space_group_name_H-M   'P 1'
#
loop_
_entity.id
_entity.type
_entity.pdbx_description
1 polymer ?
#
loop_
_entity_poly.entity_id
_entity_poly.type
_entity_poly.pdbx_seq_one_letter_code
_entity_poly.pdbx_strand_id
1 'polypeptide(L)'
;MTKTDYQKILSYYRIPFDKLSAQEQKQKAESILSTKLCKCIKAVEKKAGTQNAIALCTASVFGKKGLKYYDVSCKGKARLLPRKGTRQMLSKTRKNIASKK
;
A
#
# COMPACT_ATOMS: atom_id res chain seq x y z
N MET A 1 11.98 4.28 2.80
CA MET A 1 11.61 2.87 2.50
C MET A 1 12.83 2.19 1.93
N THR A 2 13.15 0.98 2.38
CA THR A 2 14.30 0.19 1.89
C THR A 2 13.82 -0.97 1.00
N LYS A 3 14.73 -1.62 0.27
CA LYS A 3 14.42 -2.84 -0.51
C LYS A 3 13.77 -3.92 0.37
N THR A 4 14.36 -4.18 1.54
CA THR A 4 13.88 -5.17 2.51
C THR A 4 12.45 -4.87 2.98
N ASP A 5 12.10 -3.60 3.12
CA ASP A 5 10.73 -3.22 3.47
C ASP A 5 9.72 -3.62 2.38
N TYR A 6 10.06 -3.44 1.10
CA TYR A 6 9.20 -3.88 -0.01
C TYR A 6 9.11 -5.40 -0.08
N GLN A 7 10.21 -6.11 0.17
CA GLN A 7 10.20 -7.58 0.25
C GLN A 7 9.28 -8.08 1.37
N LYS A 8 9.28 -7.43 2.54
CA LYS A 8 8.35 -7.75 3.63
C LYS A 8 6.88 -7.57 3.20
N ILE A 9 6.58 -6.50 2.46
CA ILE A 9 5.23 -6.28 1.91
C ILE A 9 4.87 -7.40 0.93
N LEU A 10 5.74 -7.72 -0.02
CA LEU A 10 5.49 -8.78 -1.02
C LEU A 10 5.32 -10.15 -0.34
N SER A 11 6.16 -10.47 0.65
CA SER A 11 6.09 -11.67 1.46
C SER A 11 4.76 -11.78 2.22
N TYR A 12 4.29 -10.69 2.84
CA TYR A 12 2.98 -10.64 3.53
C TYR A 12 1.83 -11.05 2.60
N TYR A 13 1.91 -10.65 1.32
CA TYR A 13 0.93 -10.99 0.30
C TYR A 13 1.26 -12.26 -0.51
N ARG A 14 2.29 -13.03 -0.10
CA ARG A 14 2.76 -14.26 -0.76
C ARG A 14 3.08 -14.07 -2.25
N ILE A 15 3.68 -12.93 -2.59
CA ILE A 15 4.09 -12.62 -3.95
C ILE A 15 5.57 -12.97 -4.12
N PRO A 16 5.94 -13.84 -5.07
CA PRO A 16 7.35 -14.16 -5.31
C PRO A 16 8.07 -12.93 -5.86
N PHE A 17 9.30 -12.71 -5.38
CA PHE A 17 10.09 -11.52 -5.71
C PHE A 17 11.57 -11.81 -5.98
N ASP A 18 11.97 -13.08 -5.98
CA ASP A 18 13.38 -13.52 -6.07
C ASP A 18 14.00 -13.17 -7.43
N LYS A 19 13.18 -13.16 -8.49
CA LYS A 19 13.57 -12.80 -9.86
C LYS A 19 13.38 -11.32 -10.20
N LEU A 20 12.92 -10.50 -9.24
CA LEU A 20 12.59 -9.09 -9.49
C LEU A 20 13.74 -8.18 -9.04
N SER A 21 14.06 -7.18 -9.86
CA SER A 21 14.94 -6.07 -9.46
C SER A 21 14.35 -5.29 -8.29
N ALA A 22 15.17 -4.51 -7.57
CA ALA A 22 14.70 -3.68 -6.47
C ALA A 22 13.61 -2.67 -6.91
N GLN A 23 13.70 -2.18 -8.14
CA GLN A 23 12.71 -1.28 -8.72
C GLN A 23 11.38 -2.00 -8.99
N GLU A 24 11.42 -3.19 -9.57
CA GLU A 24 10.22 -3.99 -9.81
C GLU A 24 9.57 -4.43 -8.51
N GLN A 25 10.36 -4.82 -7.50
CA GLN A 25 9.85 -5.13 -6.16
C GLN A 25 9.08 -3.94 -5.56
N LYS A 26 9.67 -2.74 -5.65
CA LYS A 26 9.01 -1.50 -5.23
C LYS A 26 7.69 -1.28 -5.97
N GLN A 27 7.73 -1.27 -7.31
CA GLN A 27 6.54 -1.00 -8.13
C GLN A 27 5.43 -2.01 -7.88
N LYS A 28 5.78 -3.29 -7.74
CA LYS A 28 4.82 -4.37 -7.47
C LYS A 28 4.21 -4.23 -6.08
N ALA A 29 5.01 -3.93 -5.06
CA ALA A 29 4.52 -3.66 -3.71
C ALA A 29 3.56 -2.46 -3.67
N GLU A 30 3.95 -1.34 -4.31
CA GLU A 30 3.12 -0.13 -4.43
C GLU A 30 1.80 -0.42 -5.14
N SER A 31 1.84 -1.17 -6.24
CA SER A 31 0.65 -1.55 -7.03
C SER A 31 -0.30 -2.48 -6.27
N ILE A 32 0.22 -3.43 -5.49
CA ILE A 32 -0.61 -4.32 -4.66
C ILE A 32 -1.33 -3.50 -3.58
N LEU A 33 -0.60 -2.63 -2.90
CA LEU A 33 -1.16 -1.78 -1.85
C LEU A 33 -2.24 -0.84 -2.38
N SER A 34 -1.97 -0.12 -3.49
CA SER A 34 -2.98 0.74 -4.12
C SER A 34 -4.20 -0.05 -4.58
N THR A 35 -3.99 -1.21 -5.20
CA THR A 35 -5.09 -2.06 -5.69
C THR A 35 -5.96 -2.56 -4.54
N LYS A 36 -5.36 -3.01 -3.44
CA LYS A 36 -6.09 -3.45 -2.25
C LYS A 36 -6.85 -2.31 -1.60
N LEU A 37 -6.25 -1.13 -1.50
CA LEU A 37 -6.91 0.07 -0.98
C LEU A 37 -8.12 0.44 -1.82
N CYS A 38 -7.96 0.59 -3.13
CA CYS A 38 -9.05 0.97 -4.03
C CYS A 38 -10.17 -0.08 -4.08
N LYS A 39 -9.83 -1.38 -4.07
CA LYS A 39 -10.85 -2.45 -4.00
C LYS A 39 -11.63 -2.39 -2.70
N CYS A 40 -10.95 -2.14 -1.58
CA CYS A 40 -11.60 -2.00 -0.28
C CYS A 40 -12.53 -0.77 -0.27
N ILE A 41 -12.05 0.40 -0.71
CA ILE A 41 -12.85 1.63 -0.76
C ILE A 41 -14.11 1.39 -1.60
N LYS A 42 -13.97 0.88 -2.84
CA LYS A 42 -15.12 0.62 -3.72
C LYS A 42 -16.14 -0.37 -3.14
N ALA A 43 -15.68 -1.33 -2.34
CA ALA A 43 -16.55 -2.32 -1.70
C ALA A 43 -17.29 -1.75 -0.48
N VAL A 44 -16.64 -0.89 0.30
CA VAL A 44 -17.16 -0.37 1.57
C VAL A 44 -17.92 0.96 1.38
N GLU A 45 -17.53 1.77 0.40
CA GLU A 45 -18.12 3.09 0.11
C GLU A 45 -19.63 3.03 -0.04
N LYS A 46 -20.14 1.98 -0.70
CA LYS A 46 -21.59 1.75 -0.88
C LYS A 46 -22.37 1.58 0.44
N LYS A 47 -21.68 1.24 1.54
CA LYS A 47 -22.30 0.93 2.85
C LYS A 47 -22.03 1.99 3.91
N ALA A 48 -20.80 2.53 3.94
CA ALA A 48 -20.35 3.40 5.02
C ALA A 48 -20.14 4.86 4.58
N GLY A 49 -20.23 5.16 3.28
CA GLY A 49 -19.83 6.44 2.70
C GLY A 49 -18.32 6.55 2.48
N THR A 50 -17.92 7.48 1.61
CA THR A 50 -16.55 7.60 1.09
C THR A 50 -15.51 7.82 2.19
N GLN A 51 -15.74 8.77 3.12
CA GLN A 51 -14.79 9.10 4.17
C GLN A 51 -14.53 7.93 5.12
N ASN A 52 -15.60 7.25 5.56
CA ASN A 52 -15.50 6.09 6.45
C ASN A 52 -14.83 4.91 5.74
N ALA A 53 -15.16 4.68 4.46
CA ALA A 53 -14.50 3.65 3.65
C ALA A 53 -13.00 3.91 3.54
N ILE A 54 -12.58 5.15 3.27
CA ILE A 54 -11.16 5.52 3.21
C ILE A 54 -10.48 5.27 4.56
N ALA A 55 -11.06 5.73 5.67
CA ALA A 55 -10.47 5.55 7.00
C ALA A 55 -10.30 4.07 7.37
N LEU A 56 -11.36 3.27 7.19
CA LEU A 56 -11.36 1.84 7.49
C LEU A 56 -10.35 1.08 6.63
N CYS A 57 -10.36 1.32 5.32
CA CYS A 57 -9.47 0.65 4.38
C CYS A 57 -8.02 1.06 4.57
N THR A 58 -7.76 2.33 4.90
CA THR A 58 -6.42 2.82 5.24
C THR A 58 -5.88 2.14 6.49
N ALA A 59 -6.69 2.03 7.54
CA ALA A 59 -6.30 1.34 8.76
C ALA A 59 -5.97 -0.14 8.49
N SER A 60 -6.76 -0.82 7.66
CA SER A 60 -6.57 -2.24 7.33
C SER A 60 -5.36 -2.51 6.42
N VAL A 61 -5.22 -1.74 5.34
CA VAL A 61 -4.19 -1.96 4.31
C VAL A 61 -2.82 -1.41 4.77
N PHE A 62 -2.79 -0.24 5.40
CA PHE A 62 -1.56 0.45 5.76
C PHE A 62 -1.32 0.50 7.27
N GLY A 63 -2.31 0.98 8.04
CA GLY A 63 -2.15 1.27 9.48
C GLY A 63 -1.70 0.06 10.30
N LYS A 64 -2.44 -1.05 10.20
CA LYS A 64 -2.10 -2.34 10.86
C LYS A 64 -0.74 -2.91 10.42
N LYS A 65 -0.20 -2.45 9.29
CA LYS A 65 1.10 -2.88 8.76
C LYS A 65 2.25 -1.95 9.12
N GLY A 66 2.00 -0.86 9.85
CA GLY A 66 3.03 0.12 10.18
C GLY A 66 3.44 0.96 8.97
N LEU A 67 2.51 1.21 8.05
CA LEU A 67 2.74 2.00 6.84
C LEU A 67 1.77 3.19 6.81
N LYS A 68 2.17 4.23 6.08
CA LYS A 68 1.29 5.31 5.61
C LYS A 68 1.59 5.60 4.14
N TYR A 69 0.56 5.92 3.37
CA TYR A 69 0.70 6.43 2.01
C TYR A 69 0.46 7.94 2.00
N TYR A 70 0.93 8.63 0.97
CA TYR A 70 0.71 10.07 0.84
C TYR A 70 -0.58 10.39 0.10
N ASP A 71 -0.73 9.82 -1.09
CA ASP A 71 -1.92 10.01 -1.90
C ASP A 71 -2.15 8.78 -2.80
N VAL A 72 -3.38 8.59 -3.28
CA VAL A 72 -3.80 7.44 -4.08
C VAL A 72 -4.77 7.88 -5.16
N SER A 73 -4.57 7.37 -6.37
CA SER A 73 -5.56 7.48 -7.45
C SER A 73 -6.19 6.12 -7.71
N CYS A 74 -7.51 6.07 -7.53
CA CYS A 74 -8.35 4.92 -7.88
C CYS A 74 -9.09 5.08 -9.22
N LYS A 75 -8.89 6.23 -9.91
CA LYS A 75 -9.46 6.51 -11.23
C LYS A 75 -8.63 5.77 -12.29
N GLY A 76 -9.27 4.85 -13.01
CA GLY A 76 -8.57 3.96 -13.95
C GLY A 76 -7.72 2.91 -13.22
N LYS A 77 -6.39 3.01 -13.35
CA LYS A 77 -5.45 2.08 -12.71
C LYS A 77 -5.11 2.55 -11.29
N ALA A 78 -5.32 1.66 -10.31
CA ALA A 78 -5.01 1.93 -8.91
C ALA A 78 -3.51 2.17 -8.71
N ARG A 79 -3.12 3.38 -8.32
CA ARG A 79 -1.72 3.76 -8.10
C ARG A 79 -1.57 4.70 -6.91
N LEU A 80 -0.47 4.55 -6.18
CA LEU A 80 -0.07 5.55 -5.21
C LEU A 80 0.51 6.76 -5.94
N LEU A 81 0.37 7.92 -5.32
CA LEU A 81 0.91 9.18 -5.81
C LEU A 81 2.03 9.65 -4.86
N PRO A 82 3.09 10.27 -5.40
CA PRO A 82 4.20 10.73 -4.59
C PRO A 82 3.80 11.93 -3.73
N ARG A 83 4.46 12.09 -2.58
CA ARG A 83 4.40 13.34 -1.82
C ARG A 83 4.98 14.48 -2.66
N LYS A 84 4.28 15.63 -2.69
CA LYS A 84 4.73 16.86 -3.36
C LYS A 84 6.20 17.15 -3.04
N GLY A 85 7.02 17.34 -4.09
CA GLY A 85 8.45 17.59 -3.98
C GLY A 85 9.34 16.35 -3.75
N THR A 86 8.78 15.13 -3.75
CA THR A 86 9.56 13.89 -3.58
C THR A 86 9.11 12.80 -4.55
N ARG A 87 9.87 11.70 -4.63
CA ARG A 87 9.47 10.47 -5.36
C ARG A 87 8.92 9.37 -4.43
N GLN A 88 8.67 9.70 -3.16
CA GLN A 88 8.22 8.72 -2.17
C GLN A 88 6.70 8.64 -2.19
N MET A 89 6.16 7.42 -2.37
CA MET A 89 4.72 7.14 -2.41
C MET A 89 4.15 6.69 -1.05
N LEU A 90 4.98 6.02 -0.25
CA LEU A 90 4.65 5.59 1.09
C LEU A 90 5.86 5.67 2.02
N SER A 91 5.59 5.60 3.31
CA SER A 91 6.59 5.61 4.37
C SER A 91 6.19 4.71 5.52
N LYS A 92 7.17 4.33 6.35
CA LYS A 92 6.91 3.57 7.57
C LYS A 92 6.40 4.50 8.66
N THR A 93 5.48 3.99 9.47
CA THR A 93 5.04 4.64 10.72
C THR A 93 5.68 3.99 11.95
N ARG A 94 6.33 2.83 11.80
CA ARG A 94 7.03 2.10 12.87
C ARG A 94 8.35 1.52 12.35
N LYS A 95 9.26 1.13 13.26
CA LYS A 95 10.56 0.52 12.88
C LYS A 95 10.39 -0.75 12.04
N ASN A 96 9.44 -1.61 12.44
CA ASN A 96 9.14 -2.88 11.78
C ASN A 96 7.77 -2.85 11.08
N ILE A 97 7.72 -3.36 9.85
CA ILE A 97 6.47 -3.64 9.13
C ILE A 97 5.88 -4.93 9.69
N ALA A 98 4.56 -4.94 9.89
CA ALA A 98 3.88 -6.12 10.43
C ALA A 98 4.10 -7.33 9.51
N SER A 99 4.60 -8.40 10.10
CA SER A 99 4.75 -9.72 9.45
C SER A 99 3.48 -10.51 9.71
N LYS A 100 3.06 -11.37 8.77
CA LYS A 100 1.93 -12.26 9.01
C LYS A 100 2.32 -13.21 10.15
N LYS A 101 1.56 -13.19 11.25
CA LYS A 101 1.69 -14.17 12.34
C LYS A 101 1.16 -15.52 11.86
#